data_AF-A0A9E5J292-F1
#
_entry.id   AF-A0A9E5J292-F1
#
_cell.length_a   1.000
_cell.length_b   1.000
_cell.length_c   1.000
_cell.angle_alpha   90.00
_cell.angle_beta   90.00
_cell.angle_gamma   90.00
#
_symmetry.space_group_name_H-M   'P 1'
#
loop_
_entity.id
_entity.type
_entity.pdbx_description
1 polymer ?
#
loop_
_entity_poly.entity_id
_entity_poly.type
_entity_poly.pdbx_seq_one_letter_code
_entity_poly.pdbx_strand_id
1 'polypeptide(L)'
;MSALFSPQSHSESELGFSALTQDQQIAQLRVPPHSMEAESSVLGGLLLDNSAWDRMGDLLSENDFYRHEHKLIFGAISSLINGAKPADVITVFEQLQNQGKAEGMGGLGYLNSLAQYVPSASNIRRYAEIVRERSILRKLVTASDEIATNAFSPQGRPVEKILDEAEQKIFNIGEEGSRMKQGFQSMETLVVSLMDRVQEMADNPNDITGVPTGFYDLDRMTSGLQAGDLVVLAARPSMGKTAFAINIAEHVALNEGLPVAVFSMEMGAAQLAVRVVGSIGRIDQGHLRTGK
;
A
#
# COMPACT_ATOMS: atom_id res chain seq x y z
N MET A 1 -40.09 -7.25 -77.17
CA MET A 1 -39.11 -6.15 -77.25
C MET A 1 -39.16 -5.44 -75.90
N SER A 2 -38.02 -5.37 -75.19
CA SER A 2 -37.75 -4.62 -73.94
C SER A 2 -38.63 -4.93 -72.70
N ALA A 3 -38.16 -4.90 -71.45
CA ALA A 3 -36.85 -4.81 -70.84
C ALA A 3 -37.07 -4.94 -69.31
N LEU A 4 -36.14 -5.62 -68.63
CA LEU A 4 -35.47 -5.23 -67.38
C LEU A 4 -36.30 -4.50 -66.30
N PHE A 5 -36.44 -5.10 -65.11
CA PHE A 5 -35.80 -4.60 -63.89
C PHE A 5 -36.05 -5.58 -62.72
N SER A 6 -34.99 -6.21 -62.24
CA SER A 6 -34.91 -6.84 -60.91
C SER A 6 -34.45 -5.78 -59.91
N PRO A 7 -35.06 -5.64 -58.72
CA PRO A 7 -34.47 -4.83 -57.66
C PRO A 7 -33.39 -5.64 -56.93
N GLN A 8 -32.31 -4.93 -56.64
CA GLN A 8 -31.06 -5.42 -56.10
C GLN A 8 -31.16 -5.89 -54.64
N SER A 9 -30.26 -6.82 -54.34
CA SER A 9 -29.74 -7.17 -53.03
C SER A 9 -29.38 -5.96 -52.17
N HIS A 10 -29.92 -5.89 -50.95
CA HIS A 10 -29.26 -5.22 -49.85
C HIS A 10 -29.01 -6.24 -48.74
N SER A 11 -27.72 -6.53 -48.56
CA SER A 11 -27.13 -7.34 -47.51
C SER A 11 -27.19 -6.61 -46.17
N GLU A 12 -28.11 -7.01 -45.29
CA GLU A 12 -28.20 -6.53 -43.90
C GLU A 12 -27.43 -7.41 -42.89
N SER A 13 -26.42 -8.16 -43.31
CA SER A 13 -25.79 -9.19 -42.45
C SER A 13 -24.26 -9.15 -42.36
N GLU A 14 -23.63 -7.98 -42.31
CA GLU A 14 -22.16 -7.89 -42.11
C GLU A 14 -21.68 -6.95 -41.00
N LEU A 15 -22.55 -6.18 -40.34
CA LEU A 15 -22.14 -5.22 -39.29
C LEU A 15 -22.12 -5.78 -37.85
N GLY A 16 -22.49 -7.05 -37.65
CA GLY A 16 -22.66 -7.64 -36.30
C GLY A 16 -21.55 -8.57 -35.80
N PHE A 17 -20.59 -8.98 -36.63
CA PHE A 17 -19.67 -10.09 -36.28
C PHE A 17 -18.23 -9.67 -35.91
N SER A 18 -17.88 -8.39 -36.15
CA SER A 18 -16.51 -7.87 -35.92
C SER A 18 -16.28 -7.35 -34.49
N ALA A 19 -17.30 -6.78 -33.84
CA ALA A 19 -17.15 -6.21 -32.51
C ALA A 19 -17.03 -7.27 -31.40
N LEU A 20 -17.77 -8.39 -31.51
CA LEU A 20 -17.74 -9.48 -30.53
C LEU A 20 -16.42 -10.28 -30.55
N THR A 21 -15.71 -10.27 -31.68
CA THR A 21 -14.43 -10.98 -31.85
C THR A 21 -13.24 -10.18 -31.35
N GLN A 22 -13.27 -8.84 -31.42
CA GLN A 22 -12.24 -7.98 -30.83
C GLN A 22 -12.25 -8.03 -29.29
N ASP A 23 -13.43 -8.02 -28.65
CA ASP A 23 -13.52 -8.09 -27.18
C ASP A 23 -13.02 -9.42 -26.61
N GLN A 24 -13.23 -10.54 -27.33
CA GLN A 24 -12.68 -11.84 -26.92
C GLN A 24 -11.17 -11.94 -27.11
N GLN A 25 -10.61 -11.30 -28.14
CA GLN A 25 -9.16 -11.23 -28.36
C GLN A 25 -8.47 -10.29 -27.35
N ILE A 26 -9.14 -9.21 -26.93
CA ILE A 26 -8.65 -8.30 -25.87
C ILE A 26 -8.74 -8.97 -24.49
N ALA A 27 -9.78 -9.76 -24.22
CA ALA A 27 -9.92 -10.54 -23.00
C ALA A 27 -8.86 -11.65 -22.87
N GLN A 28 -8.38 -12.21 -23.99
CA GLN A 28 -7.32 -13.23 -24.01
C GLN A 28 -5.89 -12.68 -23.75
N LEU A 29 -5.70 -11.35 -23.70
CA LEU A 29 -4.38 -10.71 -23.54
C LEU A 29 -4.14 -10.03 -22.18
N ARG A 30 -5.05 -10.14 -21.21
CA ARG A 30 -4.80 -9.67 -19.84
C ARG A 30 -3.96 -10.67 -19.06
N VAL A 31 -2.72 -10.88 -19.48
CA VAL A 31 -1.77 -11.67 -18.70
C VAL A 31 -1.45 -10.88 -17.43
N PRO A 32 -1.61 -11.47 -16.22
CA PRO A 32 -1.28 -10.78 -14.97
C PRO A 32 0.16 -10.24 -15.01
N PRO A 33 0.43 -9.04 -14.45
CA PRO A 33 1.77 -8.46 -14.46
C PRO A 33 2.83 -9.41 -13.86
N HIS A 34 3.88 -9.71 -14.63
CA HIS A 34 4.97 -10.57 -14.18
C HIS A 34 6.26 -10.21 -14.93
N SER A 35 7.40 -10.69 -14.45
CA SER A 35 8.68 -10.63 -15.18
C SER A 35 9.44 -11.92 -14.90
N MET A 36 9.48 -12.78 -15.92
CA MET A 36 10.16 -14.07 -15.81
C MET A 36 11.67 -13.90 -15.65
N GLU A 37 12.22 -12.88 -16.31
CA GLU A 37 13.64 -12.54 -16.28
C GLU A 37 14.07 -12.11 -14.89
N ALA A 38 13.27 -11.25 -14.23
CA ALA A 38 13.56 -10.81 -12.87
C ALA A 38 13.44 -11.96 -11.86
N GLU A 39 12.41 -12.80 -11.97
CA GLU A 39 12.24 -13.97 -11.11
C GLU A 39 13.42 -14.95 -11.25
N SER A 40 13.77 -15.32 -12.49
CA SER A 40 14.92 -16.18 -12.75
C SER A 40 16.23 -15.56 -12.27
N SER A 41 16.34 -14.23 -12.35
CA SER A 41 17.53 -13.50 -11.88
C SER A 41 17.69 -13.53 -10.36
N VAL A 42 16.59 -13.44 -9.62
CA VAL A 42 16.59 -13.57 -8.16
C VAL A 42 16.96 -15.00 -7.76
N LEU A 43 16.30 -16.01 -8.34
CA LEU A 43 16.55 -17.41 -7.99
C LEU A 43 17.98 -17.85 -8.35
N GLY A 44 18.44 -17.53 -9.56
CA GLY A 44 19.80 -17.83 -9.99
C GLY A 44 20.85 -17.12 -9.14
N GLY A 45 20.61 -15.85 -8.79
CA GLY A 45 21.48 -15.10 -7.89
C GLY A 45 21.62 -15.73 -6.51
N LEU A 46 20.51 -16.19 -5.92
CA LEU A 46 20.51 -16.87 -4.61
C LEU A 46 21.20 -18.24 -4.64
N LEU A 47 21.09 -18.98 -5.75
CA LEU A 47 21.77 -20.27 -5.94
C LEU A 47 23.29 -20.12 -6.12
N LEU A 48 23.76 -18.93 -6.56
CA LEU A 48 25.19 -18.63 -6.74
C LEU A 48 25.82 -18.01 -5.49
N ASP A 49 25.11 -17.09 -4.84
CA ASP A 49 25.60 -16.34 -3.68
C ASP A 49 24.52 -16.25 -2.60
N ASN A 50 24.64 -17.08 -1.57
CA ASN A 50 23.69 -17.05 -0.44
C ASN A 50 23.81 -15.77 0.40
N SER A 51 24.93 -15.02 0.36
CA SER A 51 25.04 -13.73 1.08
C SER A 51 24.11 -12.67 0.50
N ALA A 52 23.64 -12.89 -0.73
CA ALA A 52 22.64 -12.07 -1.38
C ALA A 52 21.28 -12.10 -0.66
N TRP A 53 21.02 -13.14 0.15
CA TRP A 53 19.83 -13.26 0.99
C TRP A 53 19.71 -12.10 1.99
N ASP A 54 20.80 -11.69 2.63
CA ASP A 54 20.79 -10.61 3.63
C ASP A 54 20.35 -9.27 3.03
N ARG A 55 20.52 -9.08 1.71
CA ARG A 55 20.16 -7.85 1.00
C ARG A 55 18.70 -7.81 0.54
N MET A 56 18.00 -8.94 0.51
CA MET A 56 16.66 -9.04 -0.10
C MET A 56 15.67 -9.96 0.62
N GLY A 57 16.08 -10.70 1.65
CA GLY A 57 15.30 -11.73 2.35
C GLY A 57 13.98 -11.23 2.92
N ASP A 58 13.92 -9.95 3.23
CA ASP A 58 12.76 -9.23 3.74
C ASP A 58 11.88 -8.62 2.64
N LEU A 59 12.38 -8.46 1.41
CA LEU A 59 11.63 -7.86 0.30
C LEU A 59 10.61 -8.81 -0.34
N LEU A 60 10.92 -10.10 -0.38
CA LEU A 60 10.14 -11.08 -1.15
C LEU A 60 9.64 -12.25 -0.31
N SER A 61 8.44 -12.70 -0.65
CA SER A 61 7.82 -13.94 -0.19
C SER A 61 7.62 -14.91 -1.35
N GLU A 62 7.46 -16.20 -1.06
CA GLU A 62 7.16 -17.24 -2.06
C GLU A 62 5.95 -16.87 -2.93
N ASN A 63 4.95 -16.20 -2.36
CA ASN A 63 3.73 -15.80 -3.06
C ASN A 63 3.94 -14.66 -4.06
N ASP A 64 5.09 -13.97 -4.01
CA ASP A 64 5.41 -12.88 -4.94
C ASP A 64 5.87 -13.35 -6.30
N PHE A 65 6.24 -14.63 -6.45
CA PHE A 65 6.58 -15.22 -7.74
C PHE A 65 5.30 -15.57 -8.52
N TYR A 66 5.32 -15.37 -9.84
CA TYR A 66 4.20 -15.72 -10.71
C TYR A 66 4.14 -17.23 -10.93
N ARG A 67 5.27 -17.84 -11.30
CA ARG A 67 5.36 -19.27 -11.60
C ARG A 67 5.35 -20.12 -10.35
N HIS A 68 4.58 -21.21 -10.37
CA HIS A 68 4.50 -22.13 -9.25
C HIS A 68 5.86 -22.76 -8.94
N GLU A 69 6.61 -23.12 -9.96
CA GLU A 69 7.96 -23.67 -9.86
C GLU A 69 8.88 -22.72 -9.08
N HIS A 70 8.79 -21.43 -9.37
CA HIS A 70 9.59 -20.39 -8.72
C HIS A 70 9.21 -20.20 -7.24
N LYS A 71 7.92 -20.32 -6.90
CA LYS A 71 7.46 -20.32 -5.50
C LYS A 71 8.12 -21.45 -4.71
N LEU A 72 8.11 -22.66 -5.28
CA LEU A 72 8.70 -23.85 -4.66
C LEU A 72 10.21 -23.71 -4.45
N ILE A 73 10.92 -23.22 -5.47
CA ILE A 73 12.37 -23.00 -5.40
C ILE A 73 12.70 -21.96 -4.33
N PHE A 74 12.02 -20.81 -4.34
CA PHE A 74 12.27 -19.75 -3.36
C PHE A 74 11.99 -20.24 -1.92
N GLY A 75 10.91 -20.99 -1.71
CA GLY A 75 10.59 -21.54 -0.40
C GLY A 75 11.62 -22.55 0.10
N ALA A 76 12.14 -23.40 -0.79
CA ALA A 76 13.22 -24.31 -0.44
C ALA A 76 14.53 -23.57 -0.09
N ILE A 77 14.90 -22.54 -0.87
CA ILE A 77 16.06 -21.68 -0.59
C ILE A 77 15.89 -20.98 0.77
N SER A 78 14.74 -20.33 0.99
CA SER A 78 14.41 -19.66 2.25
C SER A 78 14.52 -20.61 3.44
N SER A 79 13.96 -21.82 3.33
CA SER A 79 14.01 -22.83 4.40
C SER A 79 15.43 -23.30 4.70
N LEU A 80 16.29 -23.44 3.69
CA LEU A 80 17.67 -23.88 3.87
C LEU A 80 18.51 -22.78 4.53
N ILE A 81 18.45 -21.55 4.02
CA ILE A 81 19.22 -20.41 4.53
C ILE A 81 18.81 -20.07 5.96
N ASN A 82 17.50 -20.03 6.27
CA ASN A 82 17.02 -19.81 7.63
C ASN A 82 17.41 -20.96 8.58
N GLY A 83 17.62 -22.17 8.05
CA GLY A 83 18.16 -23.31 8.78
C GLY A 83 19.69 -23.32 8.90
N ALA A 84 20.36 -22.21 8.52
CA ALA A 84 21.81 -22.08 8.44
C ALA A 84 22.49 -23.15 7.57
N LYS A 85 21.79 -23.65 6.54
CA LYS A 85 22.33 -24.56 5.54
C LYS A 85 22.57 -23.80 4.23
N PRO A 86 23.68 -24.07 3.52
CA PRO A 86 23.90 -23.48 2.20
C PRO A 86 22.79 -23.92 1.23
N ALA A 87 22.38 -23.01 0.36
CA ALA A 87 21.35 -23.26 -0.65
C ALA A 87 21.98 -23.14 -2.04
N ASP A 88 22.40 -24.28 -2.57
CA ASP A 88 22.90 -24.45 -3.94
C ASP A 88 21.97 -25.35 -4.76
N VAL A 89 22.28 -25.56 -6.04
CA VAL A 89 21.48 -26.38 -6.96
C VAL A 89 21.21 -27.78 -6.39
N ILE A 90 22.19 -28.40 -5.72
CA ILE A 90 22.12 -29.79 -5.25
C ILE A 90 21.28 -29.88 -3.98
N THR A 91 21.59 -29.05 -2.99
CA THR A 91 20.91 -28.98 -1.69
C THR A 91 19.44 -28.57 -1.84
N VAL A 92 19.14 -27.61 -2.73
CA VAL A 92 17.76 -27.22 -3.05
C VAL A 92 17.02 -28.37 -3.73
N PHE A 93 17.65 -29.08 -4.67
CA PHE A 93 17.04 -30.23 -5.32
C PHE A 93 16.75 -31.36 -4.33
N GLU A 94 17.71 -31.71 -3.47
CA GLU A 94 17.55 -32.72 -2.42
C GLU A 94 16.42 -32.35 -1.45
N GLN A 95 16.36 -31.10 -1.02
CA GLN A 95 15.30 -30.60 -0.15
C GLN A 95 13.92 -30.74 -0.79
N LEU A 96 13.78 -30.39 -2.08
CA LEU A 96 12.53 -30.53 -2.81
C LEU A 96 12.19 -31.98 -3.14
N GLN A 97 13.19 -32.84 -3.33
CA GLN A 97 13.01 -34.28 -3.52
C GLN A 97 12.47 -34.94 -2.25
N ASN A 98 13.05 -34.60 -1.08
CA ASN A 98 12.58 -35.07 0.22
C ASN A 98 11.14 -34.63 0.53
N GLN A 99 10.70 -33.51 -0.03
CA GLN A 99 9.33 -33.02 0.07
C GLN A 99 8.38 -33.63 -0.98
N GLY A 100 8.87 -34.45 -1.91
CA GLY A 100 8.09 -35.00 -3.02
C GLY A 100 7.70 -33.97 -4.08
N LYS A 101 8.39 -32.82 -4.14
CA LYS A 101 8.08 -31.69 -5.04
C LYS A 101 9.09 -31.52 -6.18
N ALA A 102 10.08 -32.40 -6.30
CA ALA A 102 11.15 -32.30 -7.31
C ALA A 102 10.66 -32.39 -8.77
N GLU A 103 9.56 -33.10 -9.04
CA GLU A 103 8.96 -33.11 -10.38
C GLU A 103 8.23 -31.80 -10.69
N GLY A 104 7.58 -31.22 -9.68
CA GLY A 104 6.79 -29.98 -9.80
C GLY A 104 7.61 -28.70 -10.01
N MET A 105 8.95 -28.76 -9.93
CA MET A 105 9.85 -27.61 -10.17
C MET A 105 10.53 -27.63 -11.54
N GLY A 106 10.31 -28.66 -12.37
CA GLY A 106 11.01 -28.82 -13.65
C GLY A 106 12.34 -29.61 -13.56
N GLY A 107 12.64 -30.19 -12.40
CA GLY A 107 13.80 -31.05 -12.17
C GLY A 107 15.16 -30.35 -12.08
N LEU A 108 16.22 -31.14 -11.94
CA LEU A 108 17.59 -30.64 -11.73
C LEU A 108 18.13 -29.82 -12.91
N GLY A 109 17.68 -30.13 -14.14
CA GLY A 109 18.07 -29.38 -15.34
C GLY A 109 17.59 -27.93 -15.31
N TYR A 110 16.40 -27.68 -14.76
CA TYR A 110 15.85 -26.33 -14.64
C TYR A 110 16.56 -25.49 -13.58
N LEU A 111 16.91 -26.07 -12.43
CA LEU A 111 17.73 -25.36 -11.43
C LEU A 111 19.10 -24.96 -12.00
N ASN A 112 19.73 -25.85 -12.76
CA ASN A 112 20.99 -25.54 -13.42
C ASN A 112 20.86 -24.41 -14.44
N SER A 113 19.76 -24.37 -15.20
CA SER A 113 19.55 -23.27 -16.15
C SER A 113 19.31 -21.94 -15.44
N LEU A 114 18.62 -21.92 -14.30
CA LEU A 114 18.47 -20.72 -13.47
C LEU A 114 19.81 -20.21 -12.93
N ALA A 115 20.66 -21.11 -12.44
CA ALA A 115 21.99 -20.75 -11.95
C ALA A 115 22.89 -20.20 -13.09
N GLN A 116 22.76 -20.73 -14.32
CA GLN A 116 23.52 -20.26 -15.47
C GLN A 116 22.97 -18.97 -16.10
N TYR A 117 21.70 -18.64 -15.85
CA TYR A 117 21.05 -17.46 -16.41
C TYR A 117 21.64 -16.15 -15.88
N VAL A 118 22.21 -16.18 -14.66
CA VAL A 118 22.64 -14.98 -13.94
C VAL A 118 24.16 -14.95 -13.84
N PRO A 119 24.82 -13.94 -14.43
CA PRO A 119 26.28 -13.83 -14.34
C PRO A 119 26.77 -13.33 -12.96
N SER A 120 25.94 -12.60 -12.20
CA SER A 120 26.30 -12.05 -10.89
C SER A 120 25.08 -11.71 -10.03
N ALA A 121 25.19 -11.92 -8.71
CA ALA A 121 24.18 -11.55 -7.71
C ALA A 121 24.26 -10.08 -7.23
N SER A 122 25.07 -9.24 -7.88
CA SER A 122 25.27 -7.82 -7.51
C SER A 122 23.97 -7.00 -7.57
N ASN A 123 23.14 -7.21 -8.60
CA ASN A 123 21.91 -6.46 -8.82
C ASN A 123 20.65 -7.16 -8.29
N ILE A 124 20.81 -8.17 -7.43
CA ILE A 124 19.69 -9.02 -6.98
C ILE A 124 18.55 -8.22 -6.34
N ARG A 125 18.88 -7.17 -5.58
CA ARG A 125 17.90 -6.33 -4.88
C ARG A 125 16.99 -5.62 -5.88
N ARG A 126 17.56 -5.11 -6.98
CA ARG A 126 16.78 -4.44 -8.03
C ARG A 126 15.83 -5.41 -8.73
N TYR A 127 16.26 -6.65 -8.99
CA TYR A 127 15.37 -7.66 -9.55
C TYR A 127 14.29 -8.07 -8.55
N ALA A 128 14.62 -8.16 -7.26
CA ALA A 128 13.64 -8.43 -6.21
C ALA A 128 12.56 -7.33 -6.11
N GLU A 129 12.96 -6.05 -6.21
CA GLU A 129 12.01 -4.93 -6.31
C GLU A 129 11.06 -5.10 -7.50
N ILE A 130 11.58 -5.45 -8.68
CA ILE A 130 10.75 -5.68 -9.88
C ILE A 130 9.74 -6.82 -9.64
N VAL A 131 10.17 -7.95 -9.08
CA VAL A 131 9.25 -9.06 -8.76
C VAL A 131 8.17 -8.63 -7.78
N ARG A 132 8.54 -7.87 -6.74
CA ARG A 132 7.61 -7.36 -5.73
C ARG A 132 6.61 -6.38 -6.33
N GLU A 133 7.04 -5.43 -7.14
CA GLU A 133 6.17 -4.48 -7.86
C GLU A 133 5.15 -5.22 -8.73
N ARG A 134 5.60 -6.24 -9.48
CA ARG A 134 4.70 -7.08 -10.29
C ARG A 134 3.73 -7.87 -9.44
N SER A 135 4.16 -8.41 -8.29
CA SER A 135 3.29 -9.08 -7.32
C SER A 135 2.18 -8.16 -6.81
N ILE A 136 2.52 -6.93 -6.40
CA ILE A 136 1.54 -5.93 -5.93
C ILE A 136 0.51 -5.62 -7.02
N LEU A 137 0.97 -5.42 -8.26
CA LEU A 137 0.06 -5.18 -9.39
C LEU A 137 -0.86 -6.39 -9.65
N ARG A 138 -0.37 -7.63 -9.52
CA ARG A 138 -1.22 -8.83 -9.64
C ARG A 138 -2.27 -8.88 -8.54
N LYS A 139 -1.88 -8.65 -7.28
CA LYS A 139 -2.81 -8.62 -6.14
C LYS A 139 -3.90 -7.58 -6.34
N LEU A 140 -3.55 -6.40 -6.88
CA LEU A 140 -4.51 -5.35 -7.18
C LEU A 140 -5.51 -5.76 -8.26
N VAL A 141 -5.06 -6.45 -9.31
CA VAL A 141 -5.95 -7.03 -10.34
C VAL A 141 -6.90 -8.04 -9.71
N THR A 142 -6.38 -8.99 -8.93
CA THR A 142 -7.22 -10.00 -8.23
C THR A 142 -8.23 -9.36 -7.29
N ALA A 143 -7.82 -8.37 -6.48
CA ALA A 143 -8.73 -7.65 -5.60
C ALA A 143 -9.81 -6.91 -6.38
N SER A 144 -9.46 -6.31 -7.52
CA SER A 144 -10.39 -5.60 -8.39
C SER A 144 -11.43 -6.55 -9.00
N ASP A 145 -11.01 -7.74 -9.45
CA ASP A 145 -11.92 -8.77 -9.98
C ASP A 145 -12.87 -9.29 -8.90
N GLU A 146 -12.38 -9.48 -7.67
CA GLU A 146 -13.21 -9.88 -6.53
C GLU A 146 -14.22 -8.80 -6.11
N ILE A 147 -13.79 -7.53 -6.08
CA ILE A 147 -14.66 -6.38 -5.80
C ILE A 147 -15.74 -6.27 -6.88
N ALA A 148 -15.38 -6.39 -8.16
CA ALA A 148 -16.33 -6.39 -9.26
C ALA A 148 -17.34 -7.55 -9.13
N THR A 149 -16.86 -8.76 -8.85
CA THR A 149 -17.70 -9.94 -8.65
C THR A 149 -18.69 -9.75 -7.50
N ASN A 150 -18.23 -9.20 -6.37
CA ASN A 150 -19.08 -8.90 -5.22
C ASN A 150 -20.13 -7.82 -5.52
N ALA A 151 -19.80 -6.83 -6.35
CA ALA A 151 -20.73 -5.79 -6.77
C ALA A 151 -21.83 -6.32 -7.71
N PHE A 152 -21.49 -7.22 -8.63
CA PHE A 152 -22.46 -7.87 -9.52
C PHE A 152 -23.31 -8.94 -8.81
N SER A 153 -22.77 -9.59 -7.77
CA SER A 153 -23.46 -10.63 -7.01
C SER A 153 -23.41 -10.37 -5.49
N PRO A 154 -24.25 -9.45 -4.96
CA PRO A 154 -24.23 -9.08 -3.54
C PRO A 154 -24.61 -10.20 -2.57
N GLN A 155 -25.28 -11.26 -3.05
CA GLN A 155 -25.75 -12.41 -2.25
C GLN A 155 -26.59 -12.01 -1.02
N GLY A 156 -27.33 -10.90 -1.11
CA GLY A 156 -28.16 -10.40 0.00
C GLY A 156 -27.40 -9.69 1.12
N ARG A 157 -26.10 -9.42 0.95
CA ARG A 157 -25.31 -8.62 1.90
C ARG A 157 -25.66 -7.13 1.80
N PRO A 158 -25.61 -6.38 2.92
CA PRO A 158 -25.79 -4.94 2.89
C PRO A 158 -24.63 -4.27 2.13
N VAL A 159 -24.93 -3.18 1.42
CA VAL A 159 -23.97 -2.46 0.58
C VAL A 159 -22.79 -1.93 1.40
N GLU A 160 -23.03 -1.43 2.61
CA GLU A 160 -21.99 -0.95 3.55
C GLU A 160 -20.90 -2.00 3.76
N LYS A 161 -21.30 -3.25 4.02
CA LYS A 161 -20.35 -4.35 4.23
C LYS A 161 -19.52 -4.67 2.98
N ILE A 162 -20.11 -4.56 1.78
CA ILE A 162 -19.38 -4.78 0.53
C ILE A 162 -18.34 -3.69 0.30
N LEU A 163 -18.68 -2.44 0.64
CA LEU A 163 -17.76 -1.30 0.58
C LEU A 163 -16.61 -1.47 1.60
N ASP A 164 -16.92 -1.83 2.85
CA ASP A 164 -15.92 -2.07 3.89
C ASP A 164 -14.94 -3.18 3.49
N GLU A 165 -15.45 -4.31 2.95
CA GLU A 165 -14.61 -5.42 2.47
C GLU A 165 -13.72 -4.98 1.29
N ALA A 166 -14.21 -4.12 0.41
CA ALA A 166 -13.44 -3.58 -0.71
C ALA A 166 -12.33 -2.64 -0.23
N GLU A 167 -12.65 -1.71 0.68
CA GLU A 167 -11.69 -0.79 1.28
C GLU A 167 -10.58 -1.56 2.02
N GLN A 168 -10.96 -2.55 2.83
CA GLN A 168 -10.01 -3.38 3.55
C GLN A 168 -9.04 -4.12 2.61
N LYS A 169 -9.54 -4.65 1.48
CA LYS A 169 -8.68 -5.33 0.49
C LYS A 169 -7.67 -4.38 -0.15
N ILE A 170 -8.09 -3.20 -0.56
CA ILE A 170 -7.20 -2.20 -1.16
C ILE A 170 -6.18 -1.70 -0.14
N PHE A 171 -6.62 -1.45 1.10
CA PHE A 171 -5.77 -1.01 2.20
C PHE A 171 -4.66 -2.04 2.50
N ASN A 172 -5.01 -3.33 2.61
CA ASN A 172 -4.04 -4.40 2.86
C ASN A 172 -2.94 -4.47 1.78
N ILE A 173 -3.29 -4.23 0.51
CA ILE A 173 -2.31 -4.19 -0.59
C ILE A 173 -1.40 -2.96 -0.46
N GLY A 174 -1.96 -1.82 -0.05
CA GLY A 174 -1.21 -0.59 0.20
C GLY A 174 -0.18 -0.74 1.32
N GLU A 175 -0.55 -1.37 2.43
CA GLU A 175 0.35 -1.70 3.54
C GLU A 175 1.53 -2.57 3.09
N GLU A 176 1.27 -3.62 2.30
CA GLU A 176 2.32 -4.50 1.76
C GLU A 176 3.32 -3.80 0.84
N GLY A 177 2.87 -2.78 0.10
CA GLY A 177 3.74 -1.93 -0.72
C GLY A 177 4.54 -0.90 0.10
N SER A 178 3.97 -0.42 1.20
CA SER A 178 4.59 0.57 2.07
C SER A 178 5.76 0.02 2.91
N ARG A 179 5.77 -1.29 3.23
CA ARG A 179 6.88 -1.96 3.94
C ARG A 179 8.24 -1.77 3.24
N MET A 180 8.24 -1.55 1.91
CA MET A 180 9.44 -1.25 1.14
C MET A 180 10.15 0.05 1.58
N LYS A 181 9.44 0.96 2.27
CA LYS A 181 9.99 2.24 2.76
C LYS A 181 10.41 2.22 4.23
N GLN A 182 10.03 1.22 5.01
CA GLN A 182 10.25 1.17 6.47
C GLN A 182 11.02 -0.09 6.89
N GLY A 183 12.14 -0.38 6.22
CA GLY A 183 13.11 -1.37 6.70
C GLY A 183 13.89 -0.86 7.93
N PHE A 184 14.80 -1.69 8.44
CA PHE A 184 15.77 -1.28 9.48
C PHE A 184 16.60 -0.09 8.99
N GLN A 185 16.59 1.00 9.75
CA GLN A 185 17.44 2.16 9.49
C GLN A 185 18.70 2.07 10.36
N SER A 186 19.88 2.28 9.76
CA SER A 186 21.10 2.35 10.56
C SER A 186 21.05 3.57 11.47
N MET A 187 21.58 3.44 12.69
CA MET A 187 21.66 4.55 13.62
C MET A 187 22.45 5.73 13.02
N GLU A 188 23.47 5.45 12.21
CA GLU A 188 24.23 6.45 11.49
C GLU A 188 23.35 7.30 10.56
N THR A 189 22.44 6.68 9.79
CA THR A 189 21.52 7.40 8.89
C THR A 189 20.56 8.29 9.68
N LEU A 190 20.04 7.78 10.80
CA LEU A 190 19.16 8.52 11.70
C LEU A 190 19.85 9.69 12.41
N VAL A 191 21.14 9.53 12.74
CA VAL A 191 21.93 10.62 13.36
C VAL A 191 22.18 11.73 12.34
N VAL A 192 22.49 11.39 11.08
CA VAL A 192 22.66 12.39 10.01
C VAL A 192 21.36 13.17 9.79
N SER A 193 20.22 12.47 9.67
CA SER A 193 18.93 13.15 9.48
C SER A 193 18.50 13.99 10.70
N LEU A 194 18.88 13.57 11.91
CA LEU A 194 18.69 14.36 13.12
C LEU A 194 19.51 15.66 13.08
N MET A 195 20.78 15.58 12.65
CA MET A 195 21.66 16.75 12.57
C MET A 195 21.14 17.77 11.55
N ASP A 196 20.67 17.30 10.39
CA ASP A 196 20.04 18.17 9.38
C ASP A 196 18.80 18.88 9.95
N ARG A 197 17.95 18.15 10.69
CA ARG A 197 16.75 18.71 11.33
C ARG A 197 17.09 19.70 12.44
N VAL A 198 18.14 19.44 13.24
CA VAL A 198 18.62 20.37 14.27
C VAL A 198 19.16 21.65 13.64
N GLN A 199 19.87 21.54 12.51
CA GLN A 199 20.37 22.70 11.79
C GLN A 199 19.22 23.54 11.21
N GLU A 200 18.22 22.90 10.60
CA GLU A 200 17.01 23.56 10.11
C GLU A 200 16.21 24.26 11.23
N MET A 201 16.19 23.67 12.42
CA MET A 201 15.60 24.28 13.62
C MET A 201 16.42 25.47 14.13
N ALA A 202 17.75 25.41 14.06
CA ALA A 202 18.63 26.51 14.47
C ALA A 202 18.55 27.71 13.53
N ASP A 203 18.33 27.46 12.23
CA ASP A 203 18.23 28.50 11.20
C ASP A 203 16.83 29.15 11.15
N ASN A 204 15.83 28.54 11.79
CA ASN A 204 14.48 29.09 11.92
C ASN A 204 14.33 29.93 13.21
N PRO A 205 13.94 31.21 13.13
CA PRO A 205 13.81 32.10 14.29
C PRO A 205 12.53 31.88 15.12
N ASN A 206 11.67 30.92 14.78
CA ASN A 206 10.48 30.58 15.55
C ASN A 206 10.81 29.48 16.56
N ASP A 207 10.67 29.79 17.86
CA ASP A 207 10.90 28.86 18.99
C ASP A 207 9.95 27.63 19.01
N ILE A 208 8.95 27.58 18.13
CA ILE A 208 7.92 26.54 18.08
C ILE A 208 8.23 25.59 16.92
N THR A 209 8.55 24.34 17.25
CA THR A 209 9.00 23.31 16.30
C THR A 209 7.86 22.39 15.84
N GLY A 210 6.79 22.34 16.63
CA GLY A 210 5.55 21.62 16.34
C GLY A 210 4.43 22.54 15.87
N VAL A 211 3.21 22.02 15.85
CA VAL A 211 2.01 22.82 15.52
C VAL A 211 1.66 23.70 16.73
N PRO A 212 1.60 25.03 16.61
CA PRO A 212 1.26 25.92 17.72
C PRO A 212 -0.19 25.71 18.15
N THR A 213 -0.42 25.73 19.46
CA THR A 213 -1.75 25.57 20.07
C THR A 213 -2.52 26.88 20.15
N GLY A 214 -1.84 28.01 20.02
CA GLY A 214 -2.40 29.35 20.18
C GLY A 214 -2.35 29.86 21.62
N PHE A 215 -1.90 29.02 22.56
CA PHE A 215 -1.61 29.41 23.93
C PHE A 215 -0.10 29.58 24.10
N TYR A 216 0.36 30.83 24.09
CA TYR A 216 1.78 31.17 24.16
C TYR A 216 2.55 30.43 25.26
N ASP A 217 1.99 30.39 26.48
CA ASP A 217 2.65 29.72 27.61
C ASP A 217 2.75 28.20 27.41
N LEU A 218 1.73 27.59 26.80
CA LEU A 218 1.73 26.15 26.50
C LEU A 218 2.71 25.84 25.38
N ASP A 219 2.70 26.62 24.31
CA ASP A 219 3.60 26.46 23.18
C ASP A 219 5.06 26.65 23.59
N ARG A 220 5.32 27.54 24.55
CA ARG A 220 6.66 27.69 25.13
C ARG A 220 7.09 26.48 25.96
N MET A 221 6.15 25.80 26.62
CA MET A 221 6.44 24.60 27.42
C MET A 221 6.60 23.34 26.58
N THR A 222 5.89 23.24 25.45
CA THR A 222 5.86 22.02 24.61
C THR A 222 6.59 22.18 23.28
N SER A 223 7.01 23.40 22.94
CA SER A 223 7.45 23.78 21.58
C SER A 223 6.39 23.47 20.51
N GLY A 224 5.11 23.60 20.87
CA GLY A 224 3.96 23.19 20.04
C GLY A 224 3.64 21.69 20.15
N LEU A 225 2.71 21.20 19.32
CA LEU A 225 2.33 19.78 19.23
C LEU A 225 3.22 19.08 18.20
N GLN A 226 4.02 18.10 18.64
CA GLN A 226 5.00 17.43 17.78
C GLN A 226 4.36 16.34 16.91
N ALA A 227 4.85 16.20 15.69
CA ALA A 227 4.43 15.13 14.80
C ALA A 227 4.89 13.76 15.32
N GLY A 228 3.95 12.81 15.40
CA GLY A 228 4.19 11.45 15.90
C GLY A 228 3.76 11.22 17.36
N ASP A 229 3.49 12.29 18.11
CA ASP A 229 3.08 12.19 19.51
C ASP A 229 1.58 11.94 19.69
N LEU A 230 1.23 11.16 20.71
CA LEU A 230 -0.13 11.05 21.23
C LEU A 230 -0.30 11.93 22.46
N VAL A 231 -0.94 13.08 22.31
CA VAL A 231 -1.19 14.02 23.41
C VAL A 231 -2.54 13.72 24.07
N VAL A 232 -2.51 13.40 25.37
CA VAL A 232 -3.71 13.04 26.14
C VAL A 232 -4.14 14.20 27.05
N LEU A 233 -5.31 14.77 26.79
CA LEU A 233 -5.94 15.76 27.67
C LEU A 233 -6.91 15.10 28.66
N ALA A 234 -6.57 15.09 29.94
CA ALA A 234 -7.40 14.57 31.01
C ALA A 234 -7.92 15.71 31.90
N ALA A 235 -9.24 15.72 32.16
CA ALA A 235 -9.88 16.68 33.04
C ALA A 235 -11.14 16.07 33.67
N ARG A 236 -11.56 16.57 34.83
CA ARG A 236 -12.84 16.18 35.44
C ARG A 236 -14.02 16.66 34.57
N PRO A 237 -15.20 16.03 34.66
CA PRO A 237 -16.41 16.50 33.99
C PRO A 237 -16.66 17.99 34.25
N SER A 238 -17.12 18.70 33.22
CA SER A 238 -17.43 20.14 33.28
C SER A 238 -16.24 21.09 33.50
N MET A 239 -14.98 20.62 33.50
CA MET A 239 -13.79 21.47 33.64
C MET A 239 -13.30 22.08 32.31
N GLY A 240 -14.12 22.04 31.25
CA GLY A 240 -13.78 22.71 29.99
C GLY A 240 -12.89 21.93 29.03
N LYS A 241 -12.71 20.60 29.20
CA LYS A 241 -11.93 19.73 28.29
C LYS A 241 -12.24 19.98 26.81
N THR A 242 -13.54 19.94 26.47
CA THR A 242 -14.02 20.13 25.10
C THR A 242 -13.77 21.55 24.61
N ALA A 243 -13.98 22.55 25.48
CA ALA A 243 -13.74 23.94 25.11
C ALA A 243 -12.25 24.18 24.79
N PHE A 244 -11.35 23.66 25.62
CA PHE A 244 -9.92 23.77 25.41
C PHE A 244 -9.47 23.07 24.11
N ALA A 245 -9.88 21.81 23.90
CA ALA A 245 -9.52 21.06 22.70
C ALA A 245 -10.04 21.74 21.41
N ILE A 246 -11.24 22.29 21.43
CA ILE A 246 -11.82 22.99 20.28
C ILE A 246 -11.13 24.33 20.01
N ASN A 247 -10.70 25.07 21.04
CA ASN A 247 -9.94 26.32 20.84
C ASN A 247 -8.59 26.06 20.17
N ILE A 248 -7.90 24.98 20.56
CA ILE A 248 -6.67 24.57 19.88
C ILE A 248 -6.97 24.22 18.42
N ALA A 249 -7.99 23.40 18.17
CA ALA A 249 -8.39 23.03 16.81
C ALA A 249 -8.75 24.24 15.95
N GLU A 250 -9.45 25.22 16.52
CA GLU A 250 -9.82 26.48 15.87
C GLU A 250 -8.58 27.30 15.51
N HIS A 251 -7.64 27.49 16.45
CA HIS A 251 -6.40 28.22 16.19
C HIS A 251 -5.59 27.58 15.07
N VAL A 252 -5.39 26.26 15.13
CA VAL A 252 -4.65 25.52 14.10
C VAL A 252 -5.34 25.63 12.73
N ALA A 253 -6.67 25.55 12.69
CA ALA A 253 -7.41 25.65 11.43
C ALA A 253 -7.40 27.07 10.83
N LEU A 254 -7.51 28.11 11.65
CA LEU A 254 -7.70 29.49 11.18
C LEU A 254 -6.40 30.28 11.06
N ASN A 255 -5.48 30.13 12.01
CA ASN A 255 -4.23 30.88 12.05
C ASN A 255 -3.12 30.18 11.27
N GLU A 256 -2.97 28.86 11.48
CA GLU A 256 -1.94 28.07 10.79
C GLU A 256 -2.40 27.55 9.42
N GLY A 257 -3.71 27.56 9.17
CA GLY A 257 -4.30 27.09 7.90
C GLY A 257 -4.16 25.59 7.66
N LEU A 258 -3.92 24.81 8.72
CA LEU A 258 -3.73 23.36 8.63
C LEU A 258 -5.09 22.64 8.72
N PRO A 259 -5.28 21.52 7.99
CA PRO A 259 -6.51 20.74 8.09
C PRO A 259 -6.61 20.04 9.46
N VAL A 260 -7.74 20.24 10.16
CA VAL A 260 -8.02 19.63 11.47
C VAL A 260 -9.26 18.75 11.42
N ALA A 261 -9.15 17.51 11.90
CA ALA A 261 -10.26 16.58 12.06
C ALA A 261 -10.68 16.48 13.53
N VAL A 262 -11.99 16.63 13.81
CA VAL A 262 -12.54 16.53 15.17
C VAL A 262 -13.53 15.38 15.23
N PHE A 263 -13.24 14.41 16.10
CA PHE A 263 -14.14 13.31 16.42
C PHE A 263 -14.75 13.53 17.80
N SER A 264 -16.09 13.61 17.86
CA SER A 264 -16.83 13.83 19.11
C SER A 264 -17.82 12.71 19.36
N MET A 265 -17.70 12.08 20.53
CA MET A 265 -18.59 11.01 20.98
C MET A 265 -19.62 11.48 22.03
N GLU A 266 -19.42 12.66 22.63
CA GLU A 266 -20.29 13.20 23.69
C GLU A 266 -21.27 14.26 23.15
N MET A 267 -20.79 15.12 22.24
CA MET A 267 -21.59 16.20 21.66
C MET A 267 -21.85 15.96 20.18
N GLY A 268 -23.08 16.24 19.72
CA GLY A 268 -23.42 16.21 18.30
C GLY A 268 -22.74 17.33 17.50
N ALA A 269 -22.50 17.09 16.22
CA ALA A 269 -21.78 18.01 15.33
C ALA A 269 -22.37 19.44 15.32
N ALA A 270 -23.70 19.57 15.28
CA ALA A 270 -24.36 20.89 15.28
C ALA A 270 -24.10 21.69 16.57
N GLN A 271 -24.03 21.02 17.73
CA GLN A 271 -23.74 21.68 18.99
C GLN A 271 -22.29 22.17 19.06
N LEU A 272 -21.35 21.39 18.52
CA LEU A 272 -19.95 21.81 18.40
C LEU A 272 -19.79 22.98 17.42
N ALA A 273 -20.48 22.94 16.27
CA ALA A 273 -20.44 24.01 15.29
C ALA A 273 -20.90 25.36 15.89
N VAL A 274 -21.97 25.38 16.68
CA VAL A 274 -22.42 26.61 17.38
C VAL A 274 -21.34 27.13 18.33
N ARG A 275 -20.60 26.25 19.01
CA ARG A 275 -19.50 26.67 19.89
C ARG A 275 -18.34 27.29 19.12
N VAL A 276 -17.94 26.67 18.02
CA VAL A 276 -16.88 27.19 17.13
C VAL A 276 -17.28 28.54 16.56
N VAL A 277 -18.50 28.66 16.00
CA VAL A 277 -19.00 29.93 15.45
C VAL A 277 -19.09 31.02 16.53
N GLY A 278 -19.55 30.68 17.73
CA GLY A 278 -19.59 31.62 18.85
C GLY A 278 -18.20 32.06 19.32
N SER A 279 -17.23 31.15 19.32
CA SER A 279 -15.83 31.43 19.65
C SER A 279 -15.22 32.41 18.63
N ILE A 280 -15.30 32.08 17.34
CA ILE A 280 -14.79 32.90 16.23
C ILE A 280 -15.46 34.28 16.22
N GLY A 281 -16.79 34.32 16.32
CA GLY A 281 -17.56 35.56 16.28
C GLY A 281 -17.49 36.37 17.57
N ARG A 282 -16.88 35.83 18.64
CA ARG A 282 -16.92 36.38 20.00
C ARG A 282 -18.35 36.71 20.46
N ILE A 283 -19.30 35.83 20.13
CA ILE A 283 -20.72 35.98 20.44
C ILE A 283 -21.06 35.10 21.65
N ASP A 284 -21.84 35.65 22.57
CA ASP A 284 -22.37 34.90 23.70
C ASP A 284 -23.20 33.68 23.23
N GLN A 285 -22.90 32.50 23.77
CA GLN A 285 -23.57 31.26 23.35
C GLN A 285 -25.04 31.20 23.76
N GLY A 286 -25.44 31.90 24.82
CA GLY A 286 -26.83 32.06 25.19
C GLY A 286 -27.60 32.82 24.12
N HIS A 287 -27.02 33.89 23.59
CA HIS A 287 -27.62 34.67 22.50
C HIS A 287 -27.76 33.83 21.22
N LEU A 288 -26.71 33.09 20.82
CA LEU A 288 -26.76 32.18 19.67
C LEU A 288 -27.82 31.07 19.79
N ARG A 289 -28.04 30.54 20.99
CA ARG A 289 -29.08 29.53 21.23
C ARG A 289 -30.49 30.12 21.21
N THR A 290 -30.64 31.40 21.53
CA THR A 290 -31.93 32.09 21.54
C THR A 290 -32.23 32.89 20.26
N GLY A 291 -31.26 32.97 19.34
CA GLY A 291 -31.38 33.71 18.08
C GLY A 291 -31.48 35.23 18.26
N LYS A 292 -30.86 35.78 19.31
CA LYS A 292 -30.87 37.21 19.65
C LYS A 292 -29.52 37.87 19.41
#